data_AF-A0A935XHS9-F1
#
_entry.id   AF-A0A935XHS9-F1
#
_cell.length_a   1.000
_cell.length_b   1.000
_cell.length_c   1.000
_cell.angle_alpha   90.00
_cell.angle_beta   90.00
_cell.angle_gamma   90.00
#
_symmetry.space_group_name_H-M   'P 1'
#
loop_
_entity.id
_entity.type
_entity.pdbx_description
1 polymer ?
#
loop_
_entity_poly.entity_id
_entity_poly.type
_entity_poly.pdbx_seq_one_letter_code
_entity_poly.pdbx_strand_id
1 'polypeptide(L)'
;MHHITKRIPKLAGLAFAALLAACSADTSTSPATAAPDPAMNVAAPEMPSEVLQQAVAAQEVDAPIPTDPRHATMASTYPANAVTYQFTIDPRYGWKVIFGTHMVTFPAQTICDPAASSYGPDSWLDACPKLGTPITITATTWIDAQGRPQIDFANAIRFYPNGRNQLPAIYLRDAWAAANSWGRIDYCSSTGCVDEAAVDPVLGTQRDMYTGYLFRLIRHFSGYNVWA
;
A
#
# COMPACT_ATOMS: atom_id res chain seq x y z
N MET A 1 -33.74 14.29 42.32
CA MET A 1 -33.22 15.63 42.68
C MET A 1 -32.22 15.48 43.80
N HIS A 2 -30.93 15.44 43.50
CA HIS A 2 -29.84 15.65 44.46
C HIS A 2 -28.65 16.22 43.67
N HIS A 3 -28.42 17.52 43.87
CA HIS A 3 -27.30 18.27 43.31
C HIS A 3 -26.02 17.93 44.07
N ILE A 4 -24.95 17.56 43.37
CA ILE A 4 -23.58 17.67 43.89
C ILE A 4 -22.75 18.47 42.89
N THR A 5 -22.62 19.75 43.21
CA THR A 5 -21.73 20.72 42.59
C THR A 5 -20.38 20.65 43.33
N LYS A 6 -19.25 20.43 42.63
CA LYS A 6 -17.94 20.78 43.19
C LYS A 6 -16.98 21.28 42.12
N ARG A 7 -16.19 22.26 42.56
CA ARG A 7 -15.54 23.33 41.81
C ARG A 7 -14.16 22.94 41.25
N ILE A 8 -13.79 23.74 40.26
CA ILE A 8 -12.50 23.95 39.57
C ILE A 8 -11.33 24.16 40.55
N PRO A 9 -10.07 23.88 40.15
CA PRO A 9 -9.16 25.01 39.99
C PRO A 9 -8.32 25.00 38.69
N LYS A 10 -8.08 26.22 38.21
CA LYS A 10 -7.14 26.60 37.14
C LYS A 10 -5.70 26.54 37.68
N LEU A 11 -4.75 26.10 36.86
CA LEU A 11 -3.33 26.48 36.91
C LEU A 11 -2.89 26.71 35.45
N ALA A 12 -2.55 27.94 35.04
CA ALA A 12 -1.22 28.56 35.17
C ALA A 12 -0.16 27.65 34.50
N GLY A 13 0.37 27.93 33.30
CA GLY A 13 0.88 29.21 32.82
C GLY A 13 2.37 29.27 33.16
N LEU A 14 3.24 28.82 32.25
CA LEU A 14 4.67 29.08 32.30
C LEU A 14 5.29 28.99 30.90
N ALA A 15 5.73 30.15 30.44
CA ALA A 15 6.60 30.37 29.29
C ALA A 15 8.06 30.29 29.75
N PHE A 16 8.94 29.70 28.95
CA PHE A 16 10.40 29.83 29.04
C PHE A 16 10.93 29.75 27.59
N ALA A 17 11.24 30.89 26.98
CA ALA A 17 12.55 31.55 26.95
C ALA A 17 13.51 30.88 25.94
N ALA A 18 13.64 31.55 24.79
CA ALA A 18 14.65 31.30 23.78
C ALA A 18 16.04 31.75 24.28
N LEU A 19 17.07 30.94 24.00
CA LEU A 19 18.46 31.34 24.08
C LEU A 19 19.13 31.15 22.71
N LEU A 20 19.60 32.26 22.16
CA LEU A 20 20.56 32.39 21.07
C LEU A 20 21.97 32.56 21.67
N ALA A 21 22.97 31.86 21.12
CA ALA A 21 24.42 32.11 21.14
C ALA A 21 25.14 30.74 21.03
N ALA A 22 26.29 30.55 20.39
CA ALA A 22 27.16 31.36 19.55
C ALA A 22 28.10 30.38 18.82
N CYS A 23 28.58 30.78 17.64
CA CYS A 23 29.60 30.07 16.88
C CYS A 23 30.91 29.99 17.68
N SER A 24 31.51 28.80 17.75
CA SER A 24 32.93 28.62 18.09
C SER A 24 33.54 27.75 17.01
N ALA A 25 34.60 28.26 16.40
CA ALA A 25 35.35 27.62 15.32
C ALA A 25 36.28 26.55 15.89
N ASP A 26 36.15 25.31 15.42
CA ASP A 26 37.12 24.26 15.66
C ASP A 26 38.01 24.10 14.41
N THR A 27 39.24 24.60 14.52
CA THR A 27 40.36 24.23 13.64
C THR A 27 40.81 22.81 13.97
N SER A 28 40.32 21.84 13.20
CA SER A 28 40.82 20.46 13.20
C SER A 28 41.88 20.29 12.12
N THR A 29 43.14 20.21 12.55
CA THR A 29 44.29 19.75 11.78
C THR A 29 44.13 18.27 11.41
N SER A 30 44.04 17.95 10.12
CA SER A 30 44.03 16.57 9.61
C SER A 30 45.40 15.90 9.82
N PRO A 31 45.47 14.65 10.33
CA PRO A 31 46.61 13.78 10.14
C PRO A 31 46.59 13.16 8.73
N ALA A 32 47.80 12.85 8.26
CA ALA A 32 48.11 12.36 6.93
C ALA A 32 47.37 11.06 6.53
N THR A 33 47.05 11.01 5.25
CA THR A 33 46.59 9.87 4.45
C THR A 33 47.40 8.61 4.73
N ALA A 34 46.79 7.61 5.39
CA ALA A 34 47.24 6.23 5.30
C ALA A 34 46.64 5.60 4.03
N ALA A 35 47.49 4.97 3.22
CA ALA A 35 47.08 4.27 2.02
C ALA A 35 46.19 3.05 2.38
N PRO A 36 45.06 2.82 1.69
CA PRO A 36 44.23 1.64 1.91
C PRO A 36 44.89 0.39 1.30
N ASP A 37 44.95 -0.68 2.10
CA ASP A 37 45.31 -2.04 1.69
C ASP A 37 44.45 -2.52 0.50
N PRO A 38 45.04 -3.09 -0.57
CA PRO A 38 44.30 -3.53 -1.76
C PRO A 38 43.66 -4.92 -1.61
N ALA A 39 43.22 -5.31 -0.41
CA ALA A 39 42.73 -6.66 -0.15
C ALA A 39 41.57 -6.69 0.85
N MET A 40 40.40 -6.26 0.40
CA MET A 40 39.07 -6.81 0.76
C MET A 40 37.98 -5.96 0.08
N ASN A 41 37.98 -5.93 -1.25
CA ASN A 41 36.82 -5.51 -2.01
C ASN A 41 35.99 -6.76 -2.33
N VAL A 42 35.44 -7.40 -1.30
CA VAL A 42 34.31 -8.31 -1.51
C VAL A 42 33.11 -7.38 -1.63
N ALA A 43 32.84 -6.96 -2.87
CA ALA A 43 31.58 -6.34 -3.21
C ALA A 43 30.47 -7.22 -2.63
N ALA A 44 29.68 -6.66 -1.72
CA ALA A 44 28.41 -7.25 -1.40
C ALA A 44 27.69 -7.47 -2.74
N PRO A 45 27.11 -8.67 -3.00
CA PRO A 45 26.39 -8.89 -4.25
C PRO A 45 25.34 -7.81 -4.37
N GLU A 46 25.50 -6.94 -5.36
CA GLU A 46 24.52 -5.94 -5.73
C GLU A 46 23.25 -6.71 -6.06
N MET A 47 22.24 -6.62 -5.20
CA MET A 47 20.92 -7.08 -5.58
C MET A 47 20.50 -6.21 -6.77
N PRO A 48 20.17 -6.80 -7.94
CA PRO A 48 19.87 -6.02 -9.12
C PRO A 48 18.71 -5.08 -8.83
N SER A 49 18.95 -3.78 -9.02
CA SER A 49 17.97 -2.69 -8.82
C SER A 49 16.88 -2.65 -9.92
N GLU A 50 16.77 -3.68 -10.74
CA GLU A 50 15.66 -3.90 -11.66
C GLU A 50 14.46 -4.51 -10.91
N VAL A 51 13.86 -3.74 -10.00
CA VAL A 51 12.41 -3.91 -9.81
C VAL A 51 11.80 -3.45 -11.12
N LEU A 52 11.50 -4.38 -12.02
CA LEU A 52 10.85 -4.15 -13.30
C LEU A 52 9.60 -3.27 -13.08
N GLN A 53 9.74 -1.98 -13.40
CA GLN A 53 8.64 -1.05 -13.43
C GLN A 53 7.91 -1.27 -14.74
N GLN A 54 6.76 -1.94 -14.69
CA GLN A 54 5.93 -2.14 -15.86
C GLN A 54 4.77 -1.15 -15.78
N ALA A 55 4.85 -0.09 -16.60
CA ALA A 55 3.68 0.69 -16.94
C ALA A 55 2.83 -0.15 -17.88
N VAL A 56 1.58 -0.43 -17.49
CA VAL A 56 0.67 -1.25 -18.29
C VAL A 56 -0.33 -0.33 -18.98
N ALA A 57 -0.45 -0.50 -20.30
CA ALA A 57 -1.48 0.20 -21.05
C ALA A 57 -2.85 -0.39 -20.69
N ALA A 58 -3.90 0.44 -20.70
CA ALA A 58 -5.27 -0.07 -20.65
C ALA A 58 -5.49 -0.98 -21.87
N GLN A 59 -6.04 -2.17 -21.65
CA GLN A 59 -6.41 -3.11 -22.71
C GLN A 59 -7.89 -3.46 -22.57
N GLU A 60 -8.58 -3.50 -23.71
CA GLU A 60 -9.91 -4.10 -23.82
C GLU A 60 -9.77 -5.62 -23.66
N VAL A 61 -10.63 -6.22 -22.83
CA VAL A 61 -10.46 -7.61 -22.35
C VAL A 61 -11.34 -8.57 -23.14
N ASP A 62 -10.77 -9.69 -23.62
CA ASP A 62 -11.53 -10.79 -24.27
C ASP A 62 -11.36 -12.16 -23.56
N ALA A 63 -10.58 -12.25 -22.47
CA ALA A 63 -10.30 -13.53 -21.78
C ALA A 63 -11.11 -13.71 -20.47
N PRO A 64 -11.64 -14.93 -20.19
CA PRO A 64 -12.34 -15.21 -18.93
C PRO A 64 -11.38 -15.14 -17.74
N ILE A 65 -11.71 -14.27 -16.78
CA ILE A 65 -10.99 -14.15 -15.50
C ILE A 65 -11.45 -15.31 -14.62
N PRO A 66 -10.54 -16.08 -13.97
CA PRO A 66 -10.94 -17.07 -12.98
C PRO A 66 -11.71 -16.37 -11.85
N THR A 67 -13.02 -16.55 -11.81
CA THR A 67 -13.89 -16.01 -10.76
C THR A 67 -14.04 -17.05 -9.65
N ASP A 68 -13.56 -16.73 -8.45
CA ASP A 68 -14.00 -17.45 -7.25
C ASP A 68 -15.36 -16.84 -6.85
N PRO A 69 -16.43 -17.63 -6.69
CA PRO A 69 -17.74 -17.10 -6.26
C PRO A 69 -17.71 -16.40 -4.89
N ARG A 70 -16.66 -16.59 -4.09
CA ARG A 70 -16.44 -15.89 -2.80
C ARG A 70 -15.77 -14.53 -2.97
N HIS A 71 -15.27 -14.22 -4.16
CA HIS A 71 -14.74 -12.91 -4.48
C HIS A 71 -15.87 -12.04 -5.01
N ALA A 72 -16.40 -11.19 -4.13
CA ALA A 72 -17.38 -10.19 -4.49
C ALA A 72 -16.66 -8.97 -5.06
N THR A 73 -16.88 -8.69 -6.35
CA THR A 73 -16.50 -7.41 -6.96
C THR A 73 -17.23 -6.27 -6.24
N MET A 74 -16.62 -5.08 -6.22
CA MET A 74 -17.28 -3.89 -5.67
C MET A 74 -18.52 -3.50 -6.44
N ALA A 75 -18.51 -3.71 -7.77
CA ALA A 75 -19.60 -3.32 -8.63
C ALA A 75 -20.10 -4.53 -9.44
N SER A 76 -21.42 -4.69 -9.51
CA SER A 76 -22.06 -5.57 -10.51
C SER A 76 -22.05 -4.96 -11.90
N THR A 77 -21.89 -3.63 -11.99
CA THR A 77 -21.78 -2.87 -13.24
C THR A 77 -20.94 -1.64 -12.97
N TYR A 78 -19.87 -1.47 -13.73
CA TYR A 78 -18.97 -0.32 -13.60
C TYR A 78 -19.58 0.94 -14.22
N PRO A 79 -19.26 2.15 -13.70
CA PRO A 79 -19.68 3.39 -14.32
C PRO A 79 -19.00 3.61 -15.68
N ALA A 80 -19.58 4.49 -16.50
CA ALA A 80 -19.09 4.74 -17.87
C ALA A 80 -17.65 5.29 -17.96
N ASN A 81 -17.12 5.85 -16.86
CA ASN A 81 -15.74 6.34 -16.76
C ASN A 81 -14.75 5.27 -16.26
N ALA A 82 -15.18 4.01 -16.14
CA ALA A 82 -14.31 2.94 -15.71
C ALA A 82 -13.30 2.54 -16.80
N VAL A 83 -12.09 2.22 -16.37
CA VAL A 83 -10.98 1.78 -17.22
C VAL A 83 -10.42 0.48 -16.66
N THR A 84 -10.36 -0.55 -17.48
CA THR A 84 -9.80 -1.85 -17.13
C THR A 84 -8.36 -1.98 -17.59
N TYR A 85 -7.52 -2.50 -16.71
CA TYR A 85 -6.11 -2.79 -16.93
C TYR A 85 -5.86 -4.28 -16.74
N GLN A 86 -5.01 -4.86 -17.58
CA GLN A 86 -4.49 -6.20 -17.40
C GLN A 86 -2.99 -6.19 -17.36
N PHE A 87 -2.43 -7.00 -16.47
CA PHE A 87 -0.99 -7.14 -16.35
C PHE A 87 -0.61 -8.53 -15.87
N THR A 88 0.40 -9.11 -16.53
CA THR A 88 0.95 -10.40 -16.16
C THR A 88 2.21 -10.19 -15.36
N ILE A 89 2.29 -10.79 -14.18
CA ILE A 89 3.49 -10.77 -13.34
C ILE A 89 3.98 -12.18 -13.08
N ASP A 90 5.30 -12.34 -12.98
CA ASP A 90 5.92 -13.57 -12.51
C ASP A 90 6.16 -13.46 -10.99
N PRO A 91 5.44 -14.21 -10.15
CA PRO A 91 5.48 -14.07 -8.69
C PRO A 91 6.84 -14.46 -8.09
N ARG A 92 7.76 -15.02 -8.88
CA ARG A 92 9.13 -15.32 -8.43
C ARG A 92 9.98 -14.06 -8.23
N TYR A 93 9.58 -12.93 -8.83
CA TYR A 93 10.28 -11.66 -8.75
C TYR A 93 9.43 -10.58 -8.08
N GLY A 94 10.08 -9.49 -7.68
CA GLY A 94 9.39 -8.29 -7.20
C GLY A 94 8.91 -7.42 -8.36
N TRP A 95 7.73 -6.82 -8.22
CA TRP A 95 7.09 -6.01 -9.26
C TRP A 95 6.58 -4.69 -8.71
N LYS A 96 6.65 -3.66 -9.56
CA LYS A 96 5.98 -2.38 -9.37
C LYS A 96 5.16 -2.10 -10.63
N VAL A 97 3.85 -2.29 -10.53
CA VAL A 97 2.93 -2.13 -11.66
C VAL A 97 2.24 -0.78 -11.54
N ILE A 98 2.34 0.03 -12.59
CA ILE A 98 1.69 1.33 -12.68
C ILE A 98 0.53 1.21 -13.67
N PHE A 99 -0.67 1.59 -13.24
CA PHE A 99 -1.89 1.51 -14.03
C PHE A 99 -2.74 2.76 -13.79
N GLY A 100 -2.93 3.54 -14.86
CA GLY A 100 -3.44 4.91 -14.74
C GLY A 100 -2.52 5.79 -13.90
N THR A 101 -3.07 6.41 -12.85
CA THR A 101 -2.28 7.17 -11.87
C THR A 101 -1.99 6.36 -10.60
N HIS A 102 -2.38 5.09 -10.58
CA HIS A 102 -2.31 4.20 -9.43
C HIS A 102 -1.17 3.21 -9.59
N MET A 103 -0.85 2.54 -8.50
CA MET A 103 0.22 1.56 -8.50
C MET A 103 -0.04 0.46 -7.49
N VAL A 104 0.47 -0.73 -7.80
CA VAL A 104 0.56 -1.85 -6.87
C VAL A 104 1.99 -2.38 -6.88
N THR A 105 2.52 -2.68 -5.71
CA THR A 105 3.83 -3.32 -5.55
C THR A 105 3.65 -4.73 -5.03
N PHE A 106 4.41 -5.67 -5.59
CA PHE A 106 4.45 -7.07 -5.17
C PHE A 106 5.88 -7.41 -4.77
N PRO A 107 6.14 -7.74 -3.50
CA PRO A 107 7.38 -8.43 -3.16
C PRO A 107 7.39 -9.82 -3.80
N ALA A 108 8.59 -10.38 -4.02
CA ALA A 108 8.72 -11.72 -4.55
C ALA A 108 8.07 -12.76 -3.61
N GLN A 109 7.46 -13.79 -4.20
CA GLN A 109 6.93 -14.96 -3.50
C GLN A 109 5.88 -14.62 -2.42
N THR A 110 5.02 -13.63 -2.67
CA THR A 110 3.94 -13.23 -1.76
C THR A 110 2.56 -13.66 -2.21
N ILE A 111 2.39 -14.12 -3.46
CA ILE A 111 1.08 -14.48 -4.00
C ILE A 111 0.76 -15.93 -3.62
N CYS A 112 -0.38 -16.16 -2.98
CA CYS A 112 -0.89 -17.51 -2.78
C CYS A 112 -1.37 -18.09 -4.11
N ASP A 113 -1.12 -19.38 -4.34
CA ASP A 113 -1.63 -20.09 -5.50
C ASP A 113 -3.17 -20.17 -5.44
N PRO A 114 -3.90 -19.50 -6.35
CA PRO A 114 -5.36 -19.51 -6.32
C PRO A 114 -5.96 -20.88 -6.59
N ALA A 115 -5.25 -21.79 -7.27
CA ALA A 115 -5.72 -23.14 -7.54
C ALA A 115 -5.60 -24.06 -6.30
N ALA A 116 -4.78 -23.69 -5.32
CA ALA A 116 -4.49 -24.49 -4.12
C ALA A 116 -4.85 -23.80 -2.80
N SER A 117 -5.47 -22.62 -2.86
CA SER A 117 -5.79 -21.80 -1.69
C SER A 117 -7.25 -21.38 -1.70
N SER A 118 -7.89 -21.33 -0.53
CA SER A 118 -9.19 -20.67 -0.39
C SER A 118 -9.06 -19.15 -0.36
N TYR A 119 -10.16 -18.48 -0.68
CA TYR A 119 -10.31 -17.02 -0.64
C TYR A 119 -11.49 -16.62 0.25
N GLY A 120 -11.34 -15.51 0.99
CA GLY A 120 -12.37 -14.91 1.85
C GLY A 120 -11.86 -14.55 3.25
N PRO A 121 -12.66 -13.81 4.05
CA PRO A 121 -12.26 -13.26 5.36
C PRO A 121 -11.63 -14.28 6.30
N ASP A 122 -12.17 -15.50 6.34
CA ASP A 122 -11.68 -16.57 7.22
C ASP A 122 -10.35 -17.18 6.77
N SER A 123 -9.87 -16.84 5.56
CA SER A 123 -8.68 -17.44 4.94
C SER A 123 -7.58 -16.45 4.57
N TRP A 124 -7.83 -15.14 4.67
CA TRP A 124 -6.87 -14.12 4.27
C TRP A 124 -5.57 -14.13 5.07
N LEU A 125 -5.62 -14.64 6.31
CA LEU A 125 -4.46 -14.74 7.19
C LEU A 125 -3.84 -16.14 7.25
N ASP A 126 -4.42 -17.12 6.55
CA ASP A 126 -3.91 -18.48 6.58
C ASP A 126 -2.62 -18.61 5.77
N ALA A 127 -1.75 -19.53 6.17
CA ALA A 127 -0.66 -19.96 5.29
C ALA A 127 -1.20 -20.56 3.99
N CYS A 128 -0.40 -20.56 2.93
CA CYS A 128 -0.80 -21.06 1.62
C CYS A 128 0.40 -21.57 0.81
N PRO A 129 0.19 -22.46 -0.16
CA PRO A 129 1.16 -22.68 -1.23
C PRO A 129 1.37 -21.37 -2.00
N LYS A 130 2.63 -21.01 -2.22
CA LYS A 130 2.98 -19.80 -2.99
C LYS A 130 2.92 -20.12 -4.47
N LEU A 131 2.37 -19.18 -5.25
CA LEU A 131 2.30 -19.30 -6.70
C LEU A 131 3.72 -19.23 -7.30
N GLY A 132 4.05 -20.21 -8.14
CA GLY A 132 5.37 -20.32 -8.80
C GLY A 132 5.37 -19.93 -10.28
N THR A 133 4.20 -19.66 -10.85
CA THR A 133 4.01 -19.40 -12.29
C THR A 133 3.42 -18.01 -12.53
N PRO A 134 3.67 -17.40 -13.69
CA PRO A 134 3.08 -16.10 -14.02
C PRO A 134 1.54 -16.10 -13.92
N ILE A 135 1.00 -14.95 -13.51
CA ILE A 135 -0.45 -14.74 -13.36
C ILE A 135 -0.86 -13.39 -13.96
N THR A 136 -1.98 -13.39 -14.68
CA THR A 136 -2.62 -12.17 -15.18
C THR A 136 -3.61 -11.64 -14.17
N ILE A 137 -3.42 -10.38 -13.79
CA ILE A 137 -4.27 -9.63 -12.88
C ILE A 137 -5.06 -8.61 -13.68
N THR A 138 -6.36 -8.52 -13.40
CA THR A 138 -7.25 -7.53 -13.98
C THR A 138 -7.70 -6.56 -12.88
N ALA A 139 -7.51 -5.27 -13.13
CA ALA A 139 -7.94 -4.18 -12.26
C ALA A 139 -8.82 -3.21 -13.06
N THR A 140 -10.02 -2.95 -12.57
CA THR A 140 -10.89 -1.90 -13.11
C THR A 140 -10.83 -0.70 -12.19
N THR A 141 -10.63 0.50 -12.74
CA THR A 141 -10.53 1.73 -11.96
C THR A 141 -11.55 2.74 -12.44
N TRP A 142 -12.11 3.55 -11.54
CA TRP A 142 -12.97 4.68 -11.89
C TRP A 142 -12.87 5.78 -10.85
N ILE A 143 -13.46 6.93 -11.16
CA ILE A 143 -13.62 8.03 -10.22
C ILE A 143 -15.09 8.09 -9.81
N ASP A 144 -15.37 8.16 -8.51
CA ASP A 144 -16.74 8.32 -8.02
C ASP A 144 -17.27 9.76 -8.17
N ALA A 145 -18.51 10.00 -7.74
CA ALA A 145 -19.15 11.30 -7.84
C ALA A 145 -18.44 12.40 -6.99
N GLN A 146 -17.62 12.01 -6.01
CA GLN A 146 -16.85 12.89 -5.13
C GLN A 146 -15.43 13.12 -5.65
N GLY A 147 -15.06 12.53 -6.79
CA GLY A 147 -13.72 12.67 -7.35
C GLY A 147 -12.71 11.68 -6.76
N ARG A 148 -13.13 10.66 -6.01
CA ARG A 148 -12.23 9.69 -5.36
C ARG A 148 -11.95 8.51 -6.28
N PRO A 149 -10.69 8.03 -6.30
CA PRO A 149 -10.36 6.83 -7.03
C PRO A 149 -10.96 5.60 -6.37
N GLN A 150 -11.43 4.71 -7.23
CA GLN A 150 -12.00 3.41 -6.91
C GLN A 150 -11.25 2.38 -7.76
N ILE A 151 -10.89 1.25 -7.16
CA ILE A 151 -10.24 0.14 -7.85
C ILE A 151 -10.99 -1.14 -7.50
N ASP A 152 -11.21 -2.00 -8.47
CA ASP A 152 -11.78 -3.33 -8.30
C ASP A 152 -10.89 -4.35 -9.01
N PHE A 153 -10.20 -5.18 -8.23
CA PHE A 153 -9.44 -6.29 -8.78
C PHE A 153 -10.37 -7.47 -8.99
N ALA A 154 -10.46 -8.00 -10.20
CA ALA A 154 -11.39 -9.09 -10.51
C ALA A 154 -10.89 -10.47 -10.04
N ASN A 155 -9.60 -10.59 -9.72
CA ASN A 155 -8.99 -11.86 -9.32
C ASN A 155 -9.12 -12.08 -7.81
N ALA A 156 -9.61 -13.27 -7.44
CA ALA A 156 -9.66 -13.76 -6.06
C ALA A 156 -8.29 -14.18 -5.53
N ILE A 157 -7.37 -13.23 -5.39
CA ILE A 157 -5.99 -13.49 -4.95
C ILE A 157 -5.84 -13.06 -3.50
N ARG A 158 -5.23 -13.90 -2.67
CA ARG A 158 -4.72 -13.52 -1.36
C ARG A 158 -3.21 -13.62 -1.30
N PHE A 159 -2.62 -12.95 -0.31
CA PHE A 159 -1.19 -12.89 -0.13
C PHE A 159 -0.74 -13.72 1.06
N TYR A 160 0.41 -14.36 0.93
CA TYR A 160 1.01 -15.16 1.98
C TYR A 160 1.22 -14.28 3.22
N PRO A 161 0.84 -14.75 4.43
CA PRO A 161 0.87 -13.95 5.65
C PRO A 161 2.31 -13.77 6.15
N ASN A 162 3.03 -12.84 5.53
CA ASN A 162 4.37 -12.44 5.94
C ASN A 162 4.33 -11.22 6.88
N GLY A 163 5.51 -10.84 7.40
CA GLY A 163 5.71 -9.57 8.07
C GLY A 163 5.53 -8.35 7.15
N ARG A 164 5.45 -7.16 7.75
CA ARG A 164 5.15 -5.88 7.08
C ARG A 164 5.96 -5.61 5.79
N ASN A 165 7.24 -6.00 5.76
CA ASN A 165 8.15 -5.72 4.64
C ASN A 165 7.99 -6.69 3.46
N GLN A 166 7.03 -7.62 3.54
CA GLN A 166 6.82 -8.69 2.56
C GLN A 166 5.34 -8.81 2.17
N LEU A 167 4.57 -7.73 2.37
CA LEU A 167 3.20 -7.64 1.86
C LEU A 167 3.15 -6.74 0.63
N PRO A 168 2.27 -7.04 -0.33
CA PRO A 168 1.94 -6.11 -1.39
C PRO A 168 1.37 -4.81 -0.83
N ALA A 169 1.53 -3.74 -1.60
CA ALA A 169 1.02 -2.43 -1.25
C ALA A 169 0.30 -1.81 -2.45
N ILE A 170 -0.85 -1.20 -2.19
CA ILE A 170 -1.58 -0.41 -3.17
C ILE A 170 -1.33 1.08 -2.91
N TYR A 171 -1.20 1.85 -3.99
CA TYR A 171 -0.96 3.28 -3.99
C TYR A 171 -2.03 3.96 -4.83
N LEU A 172 -2.90 4.72 -4.18
CA LEU A 172 -3.99 5.46 -4.80
C LEU A 172 -3.65 6.94 -4.79
N ARG A 173 -3.77 7.59 -5.95
CA ARG A 173 -3.45 9.00 -6.09
C ARG A 173 -4.70 9.83 -5.84
N ASP A 174 -4.68 10.59 -4.76
CA ASP A 174 -5.70 11.56 -4.40
C ASP A 174 -5.04 12.61 -3.49
N ALA A 175 -4.67 13.75 -4.09
CA ALA A 175 -3.93 14.78 -3.38
C ALA A 175 -4.72 15.40 -2.22
N TRP A 176 -6.05 15.47 -2.33
CA TRP A 176 -6.88 16.01 -1.26
C TRP A 176 -6.95 15.05 -0.07
N ALA A 177 -7.18 13.77 -0.35
CA ALA A 177 -7.21 12.75 0.71
C ALA A 177 -5.83 12.55 1.34
N ALA A 178 -4.73 12.64 0.56
CA ALA A 178 -3.37 12.57 1.09
C ALA A 178 -3.03 13.75 2.02
N ALA A 179 -3.61 14.93 1.77
CA ALA A 179 -3.46 16.11 2.63
C ALA A 179 -4.38 16.11 3.87
N ASN A 180 -5.38 15.23 3.92
CA ASN A 180 -6.35 15.14 5.00
C ASN A 180 -5.92 14.06 6.03
N SER A 181 -5.94 14.40 7.32
CA SER A 181 -5.56 13.45 8.39
C SER A 181 -6.49 12.23 8.50
N TRP A 182 -7.71 12.32 7.97
CA TRP A 182 -8.68 11.23 7.90
C TRP A 182 -8.62 10.45 6.59
N GLY A 183 -7.73 10.85 5.67
CA GLY A 183 -7.49 10.17 4.41
C GLY A 183 -7.03 8.73 4.61
N ARG A 184 -7.80 7.78 4.08
CA ARG A 184 -7.53 6.35 4.17
C ARG A 184 -8.00 5.60 2.93
N ILE A 185 -7.48 4.37 2.78
CA ILE A 185 -7.90 3.41 1.77
C ILE A 185 -8.71 2.32 2.48
N ASP A 186 -10.00 2.20 2.19
CA ASP A 186 -10.84 1.12 2.73
C ASP A 186 -10.90 -0.04 1.75
N TYR A 187 -11.02 -1.26 2.30
CA TYR A 187 -11.39 -2.42 1.49
C TYR A 187 -12.89 -2.36 1.23
N CYS A 188 -13.32 -2.68 0.03
CA CYS A 188 -14.71 -2.71 -0.36
C CYS A 188 -15.10 -4.03 -1.02
N SER A 189 -16.32 -4.46 -0.74
CA SER A 189 -17.02 -5.56 -1.40
C SER A 189 -18.42 -5.13 -1.80
N SER A 190 -19.20 -6.05 -2.36
CA SER A 190 -20.62 -5.83 -2.66
C SER A 190 -21.47 -5.48 -1.42
N THR A 191 -21.00 -5.77 -0.20
CA THR A 191 -21.71 -5.44 1.05
C THR A 191 -21.33 -4.09 1.65
N GLY A 192 -20.32 -3.41 1.09
CA GLY A 192 -19.85 -2.11 1.57
C GLY A 192 -18.33 -2.05 1.80
N CYS A 193 -17.89 -0.94 2.37
CA CYS A 193 -16.47 -0.65 2.61
C CYS A 193 -16.13 -0.66 4.10
N VAL A 194 -14.96 -1.21 4.44
CA VAL A 194 -14.48 -1.39 5.81
C VAL A 194 -13.01 -0.99 5.90
N ASP A 195 -12.67 -0.26 6.97
CA ASP A 195 -11.28 -0.04 7.37
C ASP A 195 -10.76 -1.29 8.09
N GLU A 196 -10.07 -2.19 7.38
CA GLU A 196 -9.50 -3.39 8.01
C GLU A 196 -8.34 -3.04 8.97
N ALA A 197 -7.80 -1.81 8.94
CA ALA A 197 -6.77 -1.40 9.88
C ALA A 197 -7.27 -1.29 11.33
N ALA A 198 -8.59 -1.21 11.52
CA ALA A 198 -9.21 -1.31 12.83
C ALA A 198 -8.96 -2.67 13.51
N VAL A 199 -8.72 -3.72 12.73
CA VAL A 199 -8.50 -5.10 13.22
C VAL A 199 -7.07 -5.58 12.95
N ASP A 200 -6.48 -5.21 11.79
CA ASP A 200 -5.07 -5.46 11.45
C ASP A 200 -4.32 -4.13 11.24
N PRO A 201 -3.73 -3.54 12.30
CA PRO A 201 -3.02 -2.26 12.21
C PRO A 201 -1.88 -2.21 11.19
N VAL A 202 -1.37 -3.35 10.72
CA VAL A 202 -0.37 -3.42 9.64
C VAL A 202 -0.91 -2.85 8.34
N LEU A 203 -2.23 -2.90 8.14
CA LEU A 203 -2.93 -2.39 6.96
C LEU A 203 -3.27 -0.91 7.07
N GLY A 204 -2.80 -0.21 8.11
CA GLY A 204 -3.02 1.23 8.27
C GLY A 204 -2.56 2.04 7.06
N THR A 205 -3.43 2.90 6.55
CA THR A 205 -3.11 3.78 5.42
C THR A 205 -2.06 4.81 5.82
N GLN A 206 -1.04 4.93 4.98
CA GLN A 206 -0.02 5.96 5.03
C GLN A 206 -0.31 7.01 3.95
N ARG A 207 0.09 8.25 4.21
CA ARG A 207 -0.17 9.38 3.33
C ARG A 207 1.14 10.07 2.98
N ASP A 208 1.34 10.31 1.70
CA ASP A 208 2.41 11.15 1.18
C ASP A 208 1.80 12.40 0.55
N MET A 209 1.78 13.47 1.34
CA MET A 209 1.23 14.77 0.93
C MET A 209 2.01 15.43 -0.22
N TYR A 210 3.28 15.05 -0.42
CA TYR A 210 4.11 15.67 -1.45
C TYR A 210 3.81 15.08 -2.83
N THR A 211 3.62 13.76 -2.90
CA THR A 211 3.31 13.07 -4.15
C THR A 211 1.80 12.96 -4.41
N GLY A 212 0.99 13.15 -3.38
CA GLY A 212 -0.47 13.02 -3.42
C GLY A 212 -0.94 11.56 -3.38
N TYR A 213 -0.11 10.65 -2.89
CA TYR A 213 -0.46 9.24 -2.75
C TYR A 213 -0.95 8.93 -1.34
N LEU A 214 -2.00 8.12 -1.27
CA LEU A 214 -2.27 7.26 -0.13
C LEU A 214 -1.71 5.89 -0.48
N PHE A 215 -1.11 5.21 0.49
CA PHE A 215 -0.67 3.84 0.30
C PHE A 215 -0.99 2.96 1.50
N ARG A 216 -1.28 1.69 1.20
CA ARG A 216 -1.74 0.71 2.18
C ARG A 216 -1.21 -0.66 1.82
N LEU A 217 -0.75 -1.41 2.83
CA LEU A 217 -0.46 -2.83 2.68
C LEU A 217 -1.78 -3.60 2.56
N ILE A 218 -1.79 -4.65 1.74
CA ILE A 218 -2.98 -5.45 1.46
C ILE A 218 -2.72 -6.94 1.73
N ARG A 219 -3.76 -7.64 2.21
CA ARG A 219 -3.74 -9.10 2.43
C ARG A 219 -4.40 -9.86 1.28
N HIS A 220 -5.18 -9.17 0.47
CA HIS A 220 -5.96 -9.77 -0.61
C HIS A 220 -6.23 -8.77 -1.73
N PHE A 221 -6.70 -9.28 -2.87
CA PHE A 221 -7.29 -8.48 -3.92
C PHE A 221 -8.79 -8.52 -3.83
N SER A 222 -9.34 -7.33 -3.88
CA SER A 222 -10.72 -6.97 -3.69
C SER A 222 -10.93 -5.65 -4.41
N GLY A 223 -11.98 -4.90 -4.09
CA GLY A 223 -11.96 -3.49 -4.38
C GLY A 223 -11.50 -2.61 -3.23
N TYR A 224 -11.11 -1.39 -3.59
CA TYR A 224 -10.49 -0.40 -2.73
C TYR A 224 -11.02 0.98 -3.09
N ASN A 225 -11.41 1.74 -2.07
CA ASN A 225 -11.81 3.14 -2.22
C ASN A 225 -10.87 4.07 -1.46
N VAL A 226 -10.87 5.34 -1.82
CA VAL A 226 -10.30 6.39 -0.97
C VAL A 226 -11.42 7.10 -0.22
N TRP A 227 -11.25 7.20 1.09
CA TRP A 227 -12.10 8.00 1.98
C TRP A 227 -11.29 9.13 2.59
N ALA A 228 -11.88 10.31 2.77
CA ALA A 228 -11.24 11.43 3.45
C ALA A 228 -12.27 12.47 3.94
#